data_AF-A0A2N5DSW1-F1
#
_entry.id   AF-A0A2N5DSW1-F1
#
_cell.length_a   1.000
_cell.length_b   1.000
_cell.length_c   1.000
_cell.angle_alpha   90.00
_cell.angle_beta   90.00
_cell.angle_gamma   90.00
#
_symmetry.space_group_name_H-M   'P 1'
#
loop_
_entity.id
_entity.type
_entity.pdbx_description
1 polymer ?
#
loop_
_entity_poly.entity_id
_entity_poly.type
_entity_poly.pdbx_seq_one_letter_code
_entity_poly.pdbx_strand_id
1 'polypeptide(L)' 'MSRLFSIFHRKHFFWSVSFVTDNGARSVIVHYPDKLMTPLRLGMLLNQEGASNATVLSADFLGRMSLHTASTKF' A
#
# COMPACT_ATOMS: atom_id res chain seq x y z
N MET A 1 26.40 -0.76 -20.20
CA MET A 1 25.92 0.25 -19.23
C MET A 1 24.69 -0.30 -18.51
N SER A 2 24.72 -0.49 -17.18
CA SER A 2 23.52 -0.38 -16.27
C SER A 2 23.58 -1.21 -14.96
N ARG A 3 24.63 -1.99 -14.65
CA ARG A 3 24.66 -2.74 -13.37
C ARG A 3 24.79 -1.87 -12.11
N LEU A 4 25.19 -0.59 -12.24
CA LEU A 4 25.39 0.35 -11.14
C LEU A 4 24.12 1.06 -10.65
N PHE A 5 23.00 1.00 -11.40
CA PHE A 5 21.76 1.68 -11.00
C PHE A 5 20.87 0.89 -10.03
N SER A 6 21.12 -0.41 -9.80
CA SER A 6 20.24 -1.22 -8.93
C SER A 6 20.41 -0.92 -7.43
N ILE A 7 21.49 -0.22 -7.04
CA ILE A 7 21.84 0.09 -5.65
C ILE A 7 20.97 1.22 -5.07
N PHE A 8 20.32 2.04 -5.92
CA PHE A 8 19.53 3.19 -5.48
C PHE A 8 18.01 2.98 -5.45
N HIS A 9 17.52 1.76 -5.71
CA HIS A 9 16.10 1.49 -5.55
C HIS A 9 15.74 1.47 -4.06
N ARG A 10 15.27 2.61 -3.55
CA ARG A 10 14.67 2.71 -2.22
C ARG A 10 13.56 1.68 -2.11
N LYS A 11 13.69 0.79 -1.12
CA LYS A 11 12.71 -0.24 -0.81
C LYS A 11 11.72 0.31 0.20
N HIS A 12 10.43 0.14 -0.10
CA HIS A 12 9.32 0.50 0.77
C HIS A 12 8.66 -0.75 1.34
N PHE A 13 7.89 -0.58 2.40
CA PHE A 13 7.05 -1.61 3.00
C PHE A 13 5.66 -1.51 2.39
N PHE A 14 5.21 -2.58 1.74
CA PHE A 14 3.93 -2.60 1.04
C PHE A 14 2.87 -3.30 1.88
N TRP A 15 1.66 -2.79 1.77
CA TRP A 15 0.47 -3.29 2.43
C TRP A 15 -0.67 -3.35 1.44
N SER A 16 -1.46 -4.42 1.50
CA SER A 16 -2.76 -4.53 0.86
C SER A 16 -3.81 -4.14 1.89
N VAL A 17 -4.66 -3.16 1.59
CA VAL A 17 -5.75 -2.75 2.46
C VAL A 17 -7.05 -2.95 1.73
N SER A 18 -7.94 -3.76 2.31
CA SER A 18 -9.26 -4.05 1.76
C SER A 18 -10.32 -3.37 2.62
N PHE A 19 -11.30 -2.74 1.98
CA PHE A 19 -12.37 -2.00 2.65
C PHE A 19 -13.68 -2.07 1.85
N VAL A 20 -14.81 -1.91 2.54
CA VAL A 20 -16.14 -1.88 1.92
C VAL A 20 -16.61 -0.44 1.79
N THR A 21 -16.90 -0.05 0.56
CA THR A 21 -17.55 1.21 0.21
C THR A 21 -19.02 0.96 -0.16
N ASP A 22 -19.79 2.03 -0.33
CA ASP A 22 -21.17 1.95 -0.84
C ASP A 22 -21.24 1.33 -2.25
N ASN A 23 -20.14 1.41 -3.01
CA ASN A 23 -20.00 0.82 -4.33
C ASN A 23 -19.49 -0.64 -4.29
N GLY A 24 -19.34 -1.21 -3.10
CA GLY A 24 -18.84 -2.57 -2.88
C GLY A 24 -17.44 -2.63 -2.28
N ALA A 25 -16.92 -3.85 -2.19
CA ALA A 25 -15.59 -4.12 -1.66
C ALA A 25 -14.50 -3.64 -2.63
N ARG A 26 -13.48 -2.98 -2.09
CA ARG A 26 -12.30 -2.53 -2.80
C ARG A 26 -11.04 -2.93 -2.05
N SER A 27 -9.96 -3.08 -2.78
CA SER A 27 -8.63 -3.33 -2.22
C SER A 27 -7.63 -2.41 -2.89
N VAL A 28 -6.74 -1.82 -2.10
CA VAL A 28 -5.70 -0.90 -2.56
C VAL A 28 -4.36 -1.31 -1.98
N ILE A 29 -3.31 -1.07 -2.76
CA ILE A 29 -1.94 -1.34 -2.35
C ILE A 29 -1.25 -0.03 -2.04
N VAL A 30 -0.70 0.06 -0.84
CA VAL A 30 -0.01 1.26 -0.35
C VAL A 30 1.39 0.92 0.09
N HIS A 31 2.26 1.93 0.08
CA HIS A 31 3.65 1.78 0.48
C HIS A 31 4.05 2.83 1.53
N TYR A 32 4.81 2.41 2.53
CA TYR A 32 5.33 3.27 3.59
C TYR A 32 6.85 3.12 3.73
N PRO A 33 7.54 4.14 4.28
CA PRO A 33 8.97 4.05 4.56
C PRO A 33 9.30 3.05 5.68
N ASP A 34 8.33 2.72 6.53
CA ASP A 34 8.46 1.79 7.65
C ASP A 34 7.36 0.71 7.62
N LYS A 35 7.49 -0.31 8.47
CA LYS A 35 6.57 -1.47 8.53
C LYS A 35 5.27 -1.16 9.29
N LEU A 36 4.99 0.06 9.74
CA LEU A 36 3.86 0.31 10.64
C LEU A 36 2.59 0.66 9.84
N MET A 37 1.54 -0.15 9.96
CA MET A 37 0.20 0.26 9.55
C MET A 37 -0.55 0.77 10.79
N THR A 38 -0.72 2.08 10.91
CA THR A 38 -1.41 2.71 12.05
C THR A 38 -2.84 3.06 11.69
N PRO A 39 -3.76 3.17 12.67
CA PRO A 39 -5.13 3.62 12.42
C PRO A 39 -5.20 4.98 11.69
N LEU A 40 -4.28 5.90 12.01
CA LEU A 40 -4.18 7.19 11.33
C LEU A 40 -3.84 7.01 9.84
N ARG A 41 -2.89 6.14 9.50
CA ARG A 41 -2.52 5.86 8.10
C ARG A 41 -3.68 5.23 7.32
N LEU A 42 -4.42 4.32 7.95
CA LEU A 42 -5.64 3.75 7.37
C LEU A 42 -6.70 4.83 7.15
N GLY A 43 -6.95 5.70 8.13
CA GLY A 43 -7.91 6.82 7.97
C GLY A 43 -7.50 7.79 6.86
N MET A 44 -6.21 8.11 6.75
CA MET A 44 -5.68 8.94 5.65
C MET A 44 -5.87 8.26 4.30
N LEU A 45 -5.60 6.97 4.20
CA LEU A 45 -5.80 6.18 2.99
C LEU A 45 -7.28 6.17 2.56
N LEU A 46 -8.18 5.87 3.49
CA LEU A 46 -9.62 5.88 3.23
C LEU A 46 -10.11 7.26 2.75
N ASN A 47 -9.61 8.34 3.35
CA ASN A 47 -9.91 9.69 2.89
C ASN A 47 -9.38 9.97 1.47
N GLN A 48 -8.18 9.51 1.13
CA GLN A 48 -7.60 9.64 -0.22
C GLN A 48 -8.40 8.88 -1.27
N GLU A 49 -8.92 7.70 -0.91
CA GLU A 49 -9.75 6.86 -1.78
C GLU A 49 -11.22 7.33 -1.87
N GLY A 50 -11.57 8.47 -1.25
CA GLY A 50 -12.95 8.98 -1.19
C GLY A 50 -13.90 8.09 -0.38
N ALA A 51 -13.34 7.25 0.48
CA ALA A 51 -14.00 6.19 1.23
C ALA A 51 -13.94 6.47 2.75
N SER A 52 -14.14 7.73 3.15
CA SER A 52 -13.95 8.22 4.53
C SER A 52 -14.76 7.48 5.59
N ASN A 53 -15.92 6.93 5.22
CA ASN A 53 -16.80 6.14 6.09
C ASN A 53 -16.73 4.63 5.83
N ALA A 54 -15.76 4.16 5.03
CA ALA A 54 -15.67 2.76 4.67
C ALA A 54 -15.19 1.89 5.84
N THR A 55 -15.74 0.68 5.92
CA THR A 55 -15.29 -0.31 6.90
C THR A 55 -14.05 -1.02 6.37
N VAL A 56 -12.94 -0.95 7.09
CA VAL A 56 -11.73 -1.72 6.78
C VAL A 56 -11.98 -3.19 7.07
N LEU A 57 -11.81 -4.04 6.06
CA LEU A 57 -11.93 -5.49 6.17
C LEU A 57 -10.61 -6.13 6.61
N SER A 58 -9.51 -5.80 5.92
CA SER A 58 -8.19 -6.36 6.20
C SER A 58 -7.07 -5.37 5.85
N ALA A 59 -5.93 -5.53 6.52
CA ALA A 59 -4.69 -4.85 6.19
C ALA A 59 -3.55 -5.87 6.26
N ASP A 60 -3.08 -6.33 5.10
CA ASP A 60 -2.16 -7.45 4.95
C ASP A 60 -0.78 -6.96 4.51
N PHE A 61 0.27 -7.36 5.23
CA PHE A 61 1.64 -6.98 4.90
C PHE A 61 2.19 -7.78 3.72
N LEU A 62 2.56 -7.09 2.63
CA LEU A 62 3.03 -7.72 1.39
C LEU A 62 4.56 -7.87 1.32
N GLY A 63 5.29 -7.26 2.25
CA GLY A 63 6.75 -7.33 2.29
C GLY A 63 7.45 -6.02 1.93
N ARG A 64 8.79 -6.08 1.91
CA ARG A 64 9.65 -4.94 1.57
C ARG A 64 10.23 -5.10 0.17
N MET A 65 9.85 -4.21 -0.76
CA MET A 65 10.27 -4.29 -2.16
C MET A 65 10.44 -2.91 -2.80
N SER A 66 10.90 -2.84 -4.05
CA SER A 66 10.95 -1.60 -4.82
C SER A 66 9.59 -1.33 -5.48
N LEU A 67 9.32 -0.07 -5.85
CA LEU A 67 8.12 0.31 -6.59
C LEU A 67 7.97 -0.49 -7.90
N HIS A 68 9.07 -0.69 -8.62
CA HIS A 68 9.09 -1.49 -9.86
C HIS A 68 8.69 -2.96 -9.62
N THR A 69 9.17 -3.56 -8.54
CA THR A 69 8.78 -4.93 -8.18
C THR A 69 7.31 -5.00 -7.75
N ALA A 70 6.80 -3.99 -7.05
CA ALA A 70 5.40 -3.94 -6.66
C ALA A 70 4.48 -3.86 -7.88
N SER A 71 4.74 -2.94 -8.83
CA SER A 71 3.92 -2.74 -10.02
C SER A 71 3.90 -3.90 -11.02
N THR A 72 4.82 -4.86 -10.85
CA THR A 72 4.91 -6.06 -11.71
C THR A 72 4.30 -7.29 -11.05
N LYS A 73 4.14 -7.28 -9.72
CA LYS A 73 3.58 -8.40 -8.96
C LYS A 73 2.11 -8.21 -8.61
N PHE A 74 1.65 -6.97 -8.55
CA PHE A 74 0.30 -6.58 -8.16
C PHE A 74 -0.22 -5.49 -9.10
#